data_AF-A0A0N5AFF1-F1
#
_entry.id   AF-A0A0N5AFF1-F1
#
_cell.length_a   1.000
_cell.length_b   1.000
_cell.length_c   1.000
_cell.angle_alpha   90.00
_cell.angle_beta   90.00
_cell.angle_gamma   90.00
#
_symmetry.space_group_name_H-M   'P 1'
#
loop_
_entity.id
_entity.type
_entity.pdbx_description
1 polymer ?
#
loop_
_entity_poly.entity_id
_entity_poly.type
_entity_poly.pdbx_seq_one_letter_code
_entity_poly.pdbx_strand_id
1 'polypeptide(L)'
;MKIYKCLEVPTETPPSGCLNGGFGLNNGTCICPAHYVGKTCETIECLNGGTIMGSVCGCTAGYTGEFCELGYIILFINGYIVDNTGTVELYEELEKTEIQVSDKTQN
;
A
#
# COMPACT_ATOMS: atom_id res chain seq x y z
N MET A 1 -38.55 5.85 -1.97
CA MET A 1 -37.42 5.39 -2.80
C MET A 1 -36.51 6.60 -3.02
N LYS A 2 -35.34 6.66 -2.37
CA LYS A 2 -34.40 7.77 -2.59
C LYS A 2 -33.63 7.47 -3.87
N ILE A 3 -33.82 8.32 -4.87
CA ILE A 3 -33.13 8.23 -6.14
C ILE A 3 -31.71 8.77 -5.87
N TYR A 4 -30.72 7.89 -5.80
CA TYR A 4 -29.32 8.31 -5.85
C TYR A 4 -29.07 8.77 -7.29
N LYS A 5 -29.16 10.08 -7.52
CA LYS A 5 -28.81 10.67 -8.81
C LYS A 5 -27.30 10.54 -8.94
N CYS A 6 -26.82 9.73 -9.89
CA CYS A 6 -25.40 9.73 -10.25
C CYS A 6 -25.03 11.17 -10.60
N LEU A 7 -23.98 11.70 -9.97
CA LEU A 7 -23.45 13.03 -10.29
C LEU A 7 -23.21 13.06 -11.80
N GLU A 8 -23.98 13.87 -12.51
CA GLU A 8 -23.86 14.07 -13.94
C GLU A 8 -22.43 14.56 -14.19
N VAL A 9 -21.63 13.76 -14.91
CA VAL A 9 -20.24 14.08 -15.22
C VAL A 9 -20.26 15.32 -16.12
N PRO A 10 -19.80 16.50 -15.67
CA PRO A 10 -19.83 17.70 -16.49
C PRO A 10 -18.99 17.49 -17.76
N THR A 11 -19.58 17.81 -18.90
CA THR A 11 -19.02 17.72 -20.26
C THR A 11 -18.03 18.85 -20.60
N GLU A 12 -17.59 19.62 -19.60
CA GLU A 12 -16.53 20.61 -19.76
C GLU A 12 -15.19 19.88 -19.55
N THR A 13 -14.26 20.01 -20.49
CA THR A 13 -12.89 19.50 -20.32
C THR A 13 -12.38 19.92 -18.94
N PRO A 14 -12.07 18.97 -18.04
CA PRO A 14 -11.67 19.29 -16.68
C PRO A 14 -10.51 20.28 -16.66
N PRO A 15 -10.38 21.13 -15.62
CA PRO A 15 -9.18 21.92 -15.40
C PRO A 15 -7.97 21.00 -15.58
N SER A 16 -7.08 21.36 -16.51
CA SER A 16 -6.05 20.51 -17.11
C SER A 16 -4.90 20.13 -16.17
N GLY A 17 -5.19 19.78 -14.92
CA GLY A 17 -4.19 19.57 -13.87
C GLY A 17 -4.46 18.37 -12.96
N CYS A 18 -5.60 17.67 -13.08
CA CYS A 18 -5.79 16.42 -12.34
C CYS A 18 -4.96 15.29 -12.95
N LEU A 19 -4.15 14.64 -12.14
CA LEU A 19 -3.25 13.54 -12.51
C LEU A 19 -3.91 12.18 -12.26
N ASN A 20 -3.26 11.11 -12.74
CA ASN A 20 -3.61 9.72 -12.45
C ASN A 20 -5.07 9.34 -12.72
N GLY A 21 -5.72 10.01 -13.69
CA GLY A 21 -7.13 9.75 -14.03
C GLY A 21 -8.16 10.50 -13.17
N GLY A 22 -7.72 11.49 -12.39
CA GLY A 22 -8.60 12.36 -11.62
C GLY A 22 -9.59 13.14 -12.47
N PHE A 23 -10.82 13.28 -11.97
CA PHE A 23 -11.87 14.04 -12.61
C PHE A 23 -11.92 15.47 -12.02
N GLY A 24 -11.60 16.47 -12.84
CA GLY A 24 -11.66 17.86 -12.41
C GLY A 24 -13.07 18.45 -12.48
N LEU A 25 -13.43 19.18 -11.43
CA LEU A 25 -14.68 19.92 -11.30
C LEU A 25 -14.50 21.36 -11.80
N ASN A 26 -15.60 22.02 -12.15
CA ASN A 26 -15.62 23.40 -12.67
C ASN A 26 -15.02 24.42 -11.68
N ASN A 27 -14.93 24.10 -10.39
CA ASN A 27 -14.33 24.94 -9.36
C ASN A 27 -12.81 24.72 -9.20
N GLY A 28 -12.16 23.93 -10.06
CA GLY A 28 -10.72 23.66 -9.98
C GLY A 28 -10.33 22.55 -8.99
N THR A 29 -11.29 21.84 -8.40
CA THR A 29 -11.04 20.72 -7.48
C THR A 29 -10.99 19.40 -8.25
N CYS A 30 -10.10 18.48 -7.86
CA CYS A 30 -10.06 17.14 -8.43
C CYS A 30 -10.80 16.13 -7.54
N ILE A 31 -11.61 15.28 -8.16
CA ILE A 31 -12.09 14.03 -7.59
C ILE A 31 -11.07 12.96 -7.98
N CYS A 32 -10.39 12.40 -6.98
CA CYS A 32 -9.36 11.40 -7.21
C CYS A 32 -9.97 10.00 -7.36
N PRO A 33 -9.42 9.18 -8.27
CA PRO A 33 -9.73 7.77 -8.28
C PRO A 33 -9.21 7.11 -7.00
N ALA A 34 -9.63 5.86 -6.77
CA ALA A 34 -9.17 5.10 -5.63
C ALA A 34 -7.63 5.06 -5.57
N HIS A 35 -7.10 5.14 -4.35
CA HIS A 35 -5.66 5.05 -4.05
C HIS A 35 -4.79 6.18 -4.61
N TYR A 36 -5.40 7.30 -4.98
CA TYR A 36 -4.70 8.56 -5.24
C TYR A 36 -5.28 9.69 -4.41
N VAL A 37 -4.40 10.55 -3.91
CA VAL A 37 -4.74 11.67 -3.03
C VAL A 37 -3.94 12.92 -3.42
N GLY A 38 -4.26 14.04 -2.78
CA GLY A 38 -3.67 15.34 -3.07
C GLY A 38 -4.61 16.24 -3.85
N LYS A 39 -4.21 17.50 -4.04
CA LYS A 39 -5.06 18.53 -4.66
C LYS A 39 -5.35 18.20 -6.13
N THR A 40 -4.37 17.56 -6.77
CA THR A 40 -4.37 17.18 -8.17
C THR A 40 -4.29 15.66 -8.35
N CYS A 41 -4.55 14.86 -7.31
CA CYS A 41 -4.42 13.40 -7.34
C CYS A 41 -3.01 12.92 -7.68
N GLU A 42 -2.01 13.72 -7.31
CA GLU A 42 -0.60 13.53 -7.64
C GLU A 42 0.09 12.47 -6.77
N THR A 43 -0.46 12.19 -5.59
CA THR A 43 0.16 11.31 -4.60
C THR A 43 -0.53 9.96 -4.62
N ILE A 44 0.24 8.89 -4.86
CA ILE A 44 -0.23 7.52 -4.67
C ILE A 44 -0.44 7.24 -3.17
N GLU A 45 -1.50 6.52 -2.83
CA GLU A 45 -1.76 6.05 -1.49
C GLU A 45 -1.45 4.56 -1.40
N CYS A 46 -0.45 4.21 -0.58
CA CYS A 46 -0.07 2.82 -0.32
C CYS A 46 -0.84 2.26 0.87
N LEU A 47 -1.52 1.14 0.66
CA LEU A 47 -2.32 0.46 1.67
C LEU A 47 -1.47 -0.49 2.52
N ASN A 48 -2.09 -1.02 3.59
CA ASN A 48 -1.53 -2.07 4.43
C ASN A 48 -0.11 -1.80 4.98
N GLY A 49 0.21 -0.53 5.23
CA GLY A 49 1.52 -0.13 5.75
C GLY A 49 2.62 -0.01 4.69
N GLY A 50 2.27 -0.10 3.41
CA GLY A 50 3.20 0.17 2.31
C GLY A 50 3.76 1.59 2.36
N THR A 51 4.97 1.77 1.83
CA THR A 51 5.68 3.06 1.80
C THR A 51 5.73 3.61 0.38
N ILE A 52 5.52 4.91 0.22
CA ILE A 52 5.62 5.58 -1.08
C ILE A 52 7.11 5.66 -1.49
N MET A 53 7.44 5.07 -2.64
CA MET A 53 8.78 5.08 -3.22
C MET A 53 8.74 5.79 -4.59
N GLY A 54 8.59 7.12 -4.56
CA GLY A 54 8.35 7.92 -5.77
C GLY A 54 6.90 7.80 -6.23
N SER A 55 6.66 7.16 -7.37
CA SER A 55 5.32 6.95 -7.93
C SER A 55 4.81 5.51 -7.79
N VAL A 56 5.49 4.68 -7.00
CA VAL A 56 5.13 3.28 -6.73
C VAL A 56 5.09 3.00 -5.24
N CYS A 57 4.37 1.96 -4.85
CA CYS A 57 4.33 1.49 -3.47
C CYS A 57 5.37 0.39 -3.22
N GLY A 58 6.20 0.58 -2.20
CA GLY A 58 6.99 -0.48 -1.60
C GLY A 58 6.16 -1.20 -0.55
N CYS A 59 5.73 -2.42 -0.84
CA CYS A 59 4.86 -3.20 0.05
C CYS A 59 5.63 -3.86 1.19
N THR A 60 5.00 -3.95 2.35
CA THR A 60 5.51 -4.75 3.47
C THR A 60 5.30 -6.23 3.20
N ALA A 61 6.05 -7.09 3.91
CA ALA A 61 5.89 -8.54 3.83
C ALA A 61 4.41 -8.94 4.02
N GLY A 62 3.92 -9.82 3.15
CA GLY A 62 2.53 -10.30 3.18
C GLY A 62 1.57 -9.49 2.31
N TYR A 63 2.02 -8.42 1.66
CA TYR A 63 1.20 -7.60 0.77
C TYR A 63 1.84 -7.36 -0.59
N THR A 64 1.00 -7.20 -1.61
CA THR A 64 1.37 -6.96 -3.01
C THR A 64 0.26 -6.19 -3.71
N GLY A 65 0.41 -5.96 -5.02
CA GLY A 65 -0.44 -5.08 -5.82
C GLY A 65 0.17 -3.70 -6.00
N GLU A 66 -0.39 -2.91 -6.92
CA GLU A 66 0.11 -1.56 -7.25
C GLU A 66 0.07 -0.63 -6.04
N PHE A 67 -0.95 -0.82 -5.18
CA PHE A 67 -1.20 -0.02 -3.99
C PHE A 67 -1.02 -0.84 -2.70
N CYS A 68 -0.39 -2.01 -2.77
CA CYS A 68 -0.27 -2.97 -1.66
C CYS A 68 -1.64 -3.44 -1.11
N GLU A 69 -2.67 -3.46 -1.95
CA GLU A 69 -4.05 -3.78 -1.59
C GLU A 69 -4.31 -5.29 -1.46
N LEU A 70 -3.46 -6.11 -2.06
CA LEU A 70 -3.60 -7.56 -2.09
C LEU A 70 -2.78 -8.19 -0.98
N GLY A 71 -3.44 -8.79 0.01
CA GLY A 71 -2.78 -9.61 1.01
C GLY A 71 -2.54 -11.03 0.51
N TYR A 72 -1.39 -11.62 0.84
CA TYR A 72 -1.12 -13.04 0.66
C TYR A 72 -0.75 -13.71 1.98
N ILE A 73 -0.98 -15.01 2.03
CA ILE A 73 -0.60 -15.82 3.17
C ILE A 73 0.90 -16.09 3.07
N ILE A 74 1.66 -15.65 4.06
CA ILE A 74 3.03 -16.11 4.28
C ILE A 74 2.97 -17.46 4.97
N LEU A 75 3.49 -18.51 4.32
CA LEU A 75 3.68 -19.81 4.96
C LEU A 75 5.15 -19.99 5.33
N PHE A 76 5.37 -20.56 6.52
CA PHE A 76 6.68 -21.03 6.94
C PHE A 76 6.81 -22.49 6.57
N ILE A 77 7.65 -22.80 5.58
CA ILE A 77 7.92 -24.19 5.16
C ILE A 77 9.41 -24.43 5.29
N ASN A 78 9.80 -25.36 6.18
CA ASN A 78 11.19 -25.76 6.39
C ASN A 78 12.18 -24.58 6.57
N GLY A 79 11.75 -23.50 7.25
CA GLY A 79 12.60 -22.33 7.53
C GLY A 79 12.57 -21.20 6.49
N TYR A 80 11.68 -21.26 5.49
CA TYR A 80 11.57 -20.25 4.42
C TYR A 80 10.25 -19.47 4.47
N ILE A 81 10.27 -18.19 4.04
CA ILE A 81 9.07 -17.45 3.62
C ILE A 81 8.65 -18.03 2.30
N VAL A 82 7.40 -18.48 2.21
CA VAL A 82 6.77 -18.72 0.93
C VAL A 82 5.58 -17.78 0.81
N ASP A 83 5.68 -16.84 -0.12
CA ASP A 83 4.56 -16.01 -0.56
C ASP A 83 3.78 -16.69 -1.72
N ASN A 84 2.62 -16.14 -2.07
CA ASN A 84 1.82 -16.67 -3.18
C ASN A 84 2.41 -16.36 -4.57
N THR A 85 3.45 -15.52 -4.64
CA THR A 85 4.21 -15.21 -5.85
C THR A 85 5.36 -16.20 -6.10
N GLY A 86 5.60 -17.12 -5.15
CA GLY A 86 6.68 -18.10 -5.23
C GLY A 86 8.07 -17.50 -4.96
N THR A 87 8.12 -16.28 -4.44
CA THR A 87 9.36 -15.65 -3.99
C THR A 87 9.77 -16.27 -2.66
N VAL A 88 11.01 -16.72 -2.60
CA VAL A 88 11.62 -17.33 -1.41
C VAL A 88 12.63 -16.34 -0.87
N GLU A 89 12.29 -15.67 0.22
CA GLU A 89 13.28 -14.94 1.02
C GLU A 89 13.82 -15.89 2.10
N LEU A 90 15.14 -16.03 2.15
CA LEU A 90 15.83 -16.71 3.25
C LEU A 90 15.55 -15.90 4.51
N TYR A 91 14.83 -16.48 5.48
CA TYR A 91 14.84 -15.95 6.84
C TYR A 91 16.23 -16.20 7.41
N GLU A 92 17.17 -15.27 7.22
CA GLU A 92 18.33 -15.23 8.12
C GLU A 92 17.79 -14.98 9.54
N GLU A 93 18.13 -15.86 10.47
CA GLU A 93 17.69 -15.87 11.87
C GLU A 93 17.82 -14.48 12.51
N LEU A 94 16.71 -13.72 12.58
CA LEU A 94 16.57 -12.65 13.57
C LEU A 94 16.23 -13.23 14.94
N GLU A 95 17.05 -14.17 15.44
CA GLU A 95 17.11 -14.55 16.87
C GLU A 95 18.56 -14.80 17.35
N LYS A 96 19.54 -14.02 16.86
CA LYS A 96 20.82 -13.82 17.57
C LYS A 96 20.80 -12.63 18.53
N THR A 97 19.65 -12.26 19.07
CA THR A 97 19.64 -11.57 20.37
C THR A 97 19.85 -12.62 21.45
N GLU A 98 21.12 -12.82 21.81
CA GLU A 98 21.49 -13.36 23.10
C GLU A 98 20.68 -12.62 24.17
N ILE A 99 19.63 -13.25 24.72
CA ILE A 99 19.24 -12.89 26.08
C ILE A 99 20.36 -13.45 26.94
N GLN A 100 21.35 -12.59 27.23
CA GLN A 100 22.31 -12.82 28.30
C GLN A 100 21.50 -12.88 29.61
N VAL A 101 20.93 -14.05 29.94
CA VAL A 101 20.52 -14.34 31.31
C VAL A 101 21.83 -14.48 32.07
N SER A 102 22.26 -13.37 32.68
CA SER A 102 23.32 -13.38 33.67
C SER A 102 22.82 -14.22 34.83
N ASP A 103 23.18 -15.51 34.84
CA ASP A 103 23.11 -16.33 36.04
C ASP A 103 24.23 -15.85 36.99
N LYS A 104 23.92 -14.78 37.73
CA LYS A 104 24.66 -14.42 38.93
C LYS A 104 24.08 -15.25 40.08
N THR A 105 24.64 -16.44 40.29
CA THR A 105 24.86 -17.19 41.55
C THR A 105 24.90 -18.68 41.18
N GLN A 106 25.88 -19.50 41.54
CA GLN A 106 26.45 -19.68 42.87
C GLN A 106 27.64 -20.65 42.78
N ASN A 107 28.76 -20.26 43.41
CA ASN A 107 29.94 -21.05 43.80
C ASN A 107 30.85 -21.64 42.72
#